data_AF-A0A2U1DR06-F1
#
_entry.id   AF-A0A2U1DR06-F1
#
_cell.length_a   1.000
_cell.length_b   1.000
_cell.length_c   1.000
_cell.angle_alpha   90.00
_cell.angle_beta   90.00
_cell.angle_gamma   90.00
#
_symmetry.space_group_name_H-M   'P 1'
#
loop_
_entity.id
_entity.type
_entity.pdbx_description
1 polymer ?
#
loop_
_entity_poly.entity_id
_entity_poly.type
_entity_poly.pdbx_seq_one_letter_code
_entity_poly.pdbx_strand_id
1 'polypeptide(L)'
;MQEPPRPANEPDRLQALRQLLILDTPPEERFDRLTAFAAQEFDVPTALLSLIDDDRQWFKSRVGMDQCETSRGISFCGHAILQDDIMVVPDVNQDERFIGNPLVTGEPYIQFYAGAPLKLPNGHNVGTLCLLDSKPRTLDAIDLAILGSLRDLAVEELVRREQGASAP
;
A
#
# COMPACT_ATOMS: atom_id res chain seq x y z
N MET A 1 -10.98 -15.97 -5.15
CA MET A 1 -10.33 -14.68 -5.45
C MET A 1 -11.40 -13.70 -5.90
N GLN A 2 -11.40 -12.51 -5.33
CA GLN A 2 -12.24 -11.40 -5.75
C GLN A 2 -11.32 -10.27 -6.21
N GLU A 3 -11.67 -9.63 -7.33
CA GLU A 3 -10.97 -8.42 -7.75
C GLU A 3 -11.39 -7.24 -6.85
N PRO A 4 -10.47 -6.31 -6.53
CA PRO A 4 -10.83 -5.14 -5.74
C PRO A 4 -11.83 -4.27 -6.50
N PRO A 5 -13.00 -3.97 -5.92
CA PRO A 5 -13.94 -3.09 -6.57
C PRO A 5 -13.38 -1.66 -6.67
N ARG A 6 -13.91 -0.89 -7.61
CA ARG A 6 -13.59 0.54 -7.72
C ARG A 6 -14.49 1.34 -6.78
N PRO A 7 -13.96 2.28 -5.99
CA PRO A 7 -14.78 3.17 -5.18
C PRO A 7 -15.64 4.08 -6.07
N ALA A 8 -16.78 4.56 -5.54
CA ALA A 8 -17.72 5.39 -6.31
C ALA A 8 -17.10 6.72 -6.79
N ASN A 9 -16.10 7.23 -6.06
CA ASN A 9 -15.34 8.45 -6.36
C ASN A 9 -13.99 8.15 -7.07
N GLU A 10 -13.90 7.05 -7.80
CA GLU A 10 -12.66 6.64 -8.49
C GLU A 10 -12.06 7.73 -9.40
N PRO A 11 -12.82 8.49 -10.22
CA PRO A 11 -12.25 9.56 -11.03
C PRO A 11 -11.54 10.64 -10.21
N ASP A 12 -12.15 11.07 -9.09
CA ASP A 12 -11.59 12.10 -8.21
C ASP A 12 -10.36 11.57 -7.47
N ARG A 13 -10.39 10.30 -7.03
CA ARG A 13 -9.25 9.61 -6.41
C ARG A 13 -8.06 9.51 -7.37
N LEU A 14 -8.30 9.15 -8.63
CA LEU A 14 -7.26 9.11 -9.66
C LEU A 14 -6.72 10.49 -9.98
N GLN A 15 -7.57 11.52 -10.03
CA GLN A 15 -7.13 12.90 -10.20
C GLN A 15 -6.22 13.33 -9.05
N ALA A 16 -6.60 13.05 -7.79
CA ALA A 16 -5.80 13.33 -6.61
C ALA A 16 -4.44 12.63 -6.67
N LEU A 17 -4.39 11.34 -7.05
CA LEU A 17 -3.13 10.63 -7.24
C LEU A 17 -2.25 11.26 -8.33
N ARG A 18 -2.84 11.66 -9.46
CA ARG A 18 -2.10 12.28 -10.57
C ARG A 18 -1.55 13.66 -10.21
N GLN A 19 -2.22 14.42 -9.36
CA GLN A 19 -1.75 15.72 -8.86
C GLN A 19 -0.46 15.62 -8.04
N LEU A 20 -0.19 14.47 -7.41
CA LEU A 20 1.07 14.22 -6.71
C LEU A 20 2.29 14.14 -7.65
N LEU A 21 2.08 13.96 -8.97
CA LEU A 21 3.13 13.79 -9.98
C LEU A 21 4.21 12.76 -9.57
N ILE A 22 3.77 11.69 -8.90
CA ILE A 22 4.63 10.72 -8.22
C ILE A 22 4.82 9.41 -8.97
N LEU A 23 3.82 9.01 -9.76
CA LEU A 23 3.87 7.80 -10.57
C LEU A 23 5.02 7.85 -11.57
N ASP A 24 5.65 6.70 -11.81
CA ASP A 24 6.77 6.51 -12.75
C ASP A 24 7.98 7.41 -12.48
N THR A 25 8.12 7.89 -11.24
CA THR A 25 9.31 8.66 -10.83
C THR A 25 10.37 7.78 -10.17
N PRO A 26 11.66 8.16 -10.23
CA PRO A 26 12.72 7.41 -9.58
C PRO A 26 12.48 7.20 -8.07
N PRO A 27 13.14 6.21 -7.45
CA PRO A 27 13.14 6.04 -6.00
C PRO A 27 13.57 7.33 -5.28
N GLU A 28 13.03 7.54 -4.09
CA GLU A 28 13.41 8.66 -3.22
C GLU A 28 13.68 8.16 -1.82
N GLU A 29 14.85 8.53 -1.29
CA GLU A 29 15.37 8.03 -0.03
C GLU A 29 14.40 8.18 1.15
N ARG A 30 13.61 9.26 1.18
CA ARG A 30 12.59 9.48 2.22
C ARG A 30 11.53 8.39 2.29
N PHE A 31 11.09 7.85 1.15
CA PHE A 31 10.12 6.76 1.11
C PHE A 31 10.81 5.41 1.36
N ASP A 32 12.04 5.25 0.87
CA ASP A 32 12.85 4.04 1.09
C ASP A 32 13.19 3.83 2.56
N ARG A 33 13.46 4.91 3.30
CA ARG A 33 13.67 4.84 4.75
C ARG A 33 12.41 4.38 5.49
N LEU A 34 11.22 4.80 5.06
CA LEU A 34 9.95 4.40 5.68
C LEU A 34 9.65 2.93 5.46
N THR A 35 9.79 2.43 4.23
CA THR A 35 9.56 1.00 3.93
C THR A 35 10.62 0.11 4.56
N ALA A 36 11.89 0.53 4.59
CA ALA A 36 12.95 -0.17 5.29
C ALA A 36 12.71 -0.26 6.79
N PHE A 37 12.32 0.85 7.43
CA PHE A 37 11.97 0.86 8.85
C PHE A 37 10.77 -0.03 9.12
N ALA A 38 9.71 0.05 8.31
CA ALA A 38 8.53 -0.80 8.44
C ALA A 38 8.88 -2.30 8.30
N ALA A 39 9.73 -2.68 7.34
CA ALA A 39 10.15 -4.07 7.22
C ALA A 39 10.91 -4.57 8.46
N GLN A 40 11.80 -3.74 9.00
CA GLN A 40 12.63 -4.08 10.17
C GLN A 40 11.82 -4.12 11.46
N GLU A 41 11.01 -3.10 11.73
CA GLU A 41 10.24 -2.96 12.97
C GLU A 41 9.24 -4.11 13.14
N PHE A 42 8.59 -4.52 12.04
CA PHE A 42 7.60 -5.60 12.05
C PHE A 42 8.19 -6.98 11.76
N ASP A 43 9.51 -7.08 11.56
CA ASP A 43 10.23 -8.30 11.17
C ASP A 43 9.56 -9.03 9.99
N VAL A 44 9.17 -8.28 8.95
CA VAL A 44 8.53 -8.83 7.74
C VAL A 44 9.50 -8.80 6.55
N PRO A 45 9.46 -9.80 5.65
CA PRO A 45 10.35 -9.80 4.49
C PRO A 45 10.00 -8.70 3.49
N THR A 46 8.74 -8.26 3.45
CA THR A 46 8.24 -7.34 2.43
C THR A 46 7.47 -6.17 3.06
N ALA A 47 7.85 -4.95 2.70
CA ALA A 47 7.12 -3.73 3.00
C ALA A 47 7.11 -2.81 1.79
N LEU A 48 5.96 -2.22 1.47
CA LEU A 48 5.75 -1.45 0.24
C LEU A 48 5.05 -0.13 0.53
N LEU A 49 5.49 0.94 -0.14
CA LEU A 49 4.68 2.13 -0.35
C LEU A 49 4.05 2.02 -1.73
N SER A 50 2.78 1.65 -1.74
CA SER A 50 2.04 1.25 -2.92
C SER A 50 0.99 2.29 -3.28
N LEU A 51 0.90 2.67 -4.55
CA LEU A 51 -0.07 3.63 -5.09
C LEU A 51 -0.98 2.91 -6.10
N ILE A 52 -2.28 3.11 -5.99
CA ILE A 52 -3.28 2.45 -6.85
C ILE A 52 -3.66 3.37 -8.00
N ASP A 53 -3.20 3.06 -9.21
CA ASP A 53 -3.58 3.75 -10.45
C ASP A 53 -4.84 3.08 -11.04
N ASP A 54 -5.23 3.45 -12.27
CA ASP A 54 -6.46 2.96 -12.91
C ASP A 54 -6.47 1.42 -13.04
N ASP A 55 -5.43 0.83 -13.62
CA ASP A 55 -5.31 -0.60 -13.95
C ASP A 55 -4.14 -1.32 -13.25
N ARG A 56 -3.26 -0.56 -12.56
CA ARG A 56 -2.08 -1.08 -11.89
C ARG A 56 -1.95 -0.63 -10.44
N GLN A 57 -1.18 -1.40 -9.71
CA GLN A 57 -0.63 -1.08 -8.40
C GLN A 57 0.86 -0.78 -8.60
N TRP A 58 1.28 0.47 -8.43
CA TRP A 58 2.65 0.92 -8.64
C TRP A 58 3.37 1.11 -7.30
N PHE A 59 4.64 0.73 -7.20
CA PHE A 59 5.41 0.80 -5.96
C PHE A 59 6.37 1.98 -5.98
N LYS A 60 6.10 2.98 -5.15
CA LYS A 60 7.01 4.12 -4.97
C LYS A 60 8.27 3.73 -4.23
N SER A 61 8.13 2.82 -3.28
CA SER A 61 9.22 2.24 -2.50
C SER A 61 8.88 0.81 -2.13
N ARG A 62 9.90 -0.05 -2.06
CA ARG A 62 9.73 -1.49 -1.90
C ARG A 62 10.93 -2.12 -1.19
N VAL A 63 10.63 -3.00 -0.25
CA VAL A 63 11.57 -3.95 0.38
C VAL A 63 11.07 -5.36 0.11
N GLY A 64 11.97 -6.28 -0.26
CA GLY A 64 11.63 -7.70 -0.44
C GLY A 64 10.66 -8.02 -1.57
N MET A 65 10.61 -7.18 -2.60
CA MET A 65 9.78 -7.38 -3.81
C MET A 65 10.54 -6.82 -5.01
N ASP A 66 10.82 -7.62 -6.04
CA ASP A 66 11.61 -7.19 -7.20
C ASP A 66 10.81 -6.39 -8.23
N GLN A 67 9.53 -6.69 -8.36
CA GLN A 67 8.62 -6.03 -9.28
C GLN A 67 8.41 -4.57 -8.84
N CYS A 68 8.31 -3.66 -9.80
CA CYS A 68 7.99 -2.24 -9.54
C CYS A 68 6.49 -1.96 -9.57
N GLU A 69 5.70 -2.87 -10.12
CA GLU A 69 4.24 -2.78 -10.17
C GLU A 69 3.61 -4.16 -10.33
N THR A 70 2.31 -4.23 -10.13
CA THR A 70 1.45 -5.41 -10.32
C THR A 70 0.11 -4.96 -10.89
N SER A 71 -0.68 -5.88 -11.45
CA SER A 71 -2.05 -5.54 -11.87
C SER A 71 -2.90 -5.14 -10.66
N ARG A 72 -3.76 -4.13 -10.81
CA ARG A 72 -4.72 -3.76 -9.76
C ARG A 72 -5.67 -4.91 -9.44
N GLY A 73 -6.05 -5.71 -10.43
CA GLY A 73 -7.00 -6.83 -10.25
C GLY A 73 -6.51 -7.88 -9.24
N ILE A 74 -5.19 -8.00 -9.04
CA ILE A 74 -4.58 -8.94 -8.10
C ILE A 74 -4.09 -8.26 -6.81
N SER A 75 -4.37 -6.98 -6.63
CA SER A 75 -3.82 -6.18 -5.54
C SER A 75 -4.60 -6.34 -4.23
N PHE A 76 -3.86 -6.55 -3.13
CA PHE A 76 -4.39 -6.41 -1.77
C PHE A 76 -4.68 -4.94 -1.45
N CYS A 77 -3.80 -4.03 -1.88
CA CYS A 77 -3.92 -2.61 -1.61
C CYS A 77 -5.15 -1.99 -2.32
N GLY A 78 -5.57 -2.54 -3.47
CA GLY A 78 -6.82 -2.16 -4.11
C GLY A 78 -8.06 -2.41 -3.26
N HIS A 79 -8.04 -3.43 -2.39
CA HIS A 79 -9.10 -3.67 -1.40
C HIS A 79 -8.95 -2.73 -0.19
N ALA A 80 -7.71 -2.49 0.25
CA ALA A 80 -7.43 -1.66 1.42
C ALA A 80 -7.88 -0.19 1.24
N ILE A 81 -7.73 0.39 0.04
CA ILE A 81 -8.10 1.80 -0.21
C ILE A 81 -9.61 2.08 -0.07
N LEU A 82 -10.44 1.04 0.01
CA LEU A 82 -11.90 1.16 0.12
C LEU A 82 -12.41 1.50 1.53
N GLN A 83 -11.51 1.51 2.51
CA GLN A 83 -11.78 1.87 3.90
C GLN A 83 -10.70 2.83 4.42
N ASP A 84 -10.99 3.51 5.52
CA ASP A 84 -10.05 4.44 6.15
C ASP A 84 -9.13 3.76 7.18
N ASP A 85 -9.60 2.65 7.76
CA ASP A 85 -8.88 1.91 8.79
C ASP A 85 -7.84 0.95 8.19
N ILE A 86 -6.85 0.58 9.00
CA ILE A 86 -5.84 -0.41 8.62
C ILE A 86 -6.53 -1.75 8.33
N MET A 87 -6.30 -2.28 7.13
CA MET A 87 -6.75 -3.62 6.76
C MET A 87 -5.74 -4.65 7.24
N VAL A 88 -6.12 -5.58 8.12
CA VAL A 88 -5.30 -6.73 8.50
C VAL A 88 -5.93 -8.01 7.99
N VAL A 89 -5.13 -8.83 7.32
CA VAL A 89 -5.48 -10.18 6.87
C VAL A 89 -4.46 -11.13 7.49
N PRO A 90 -4.80 -11.73 8.66
CA PRO A 90 -3.85 -12.53 9.41
C PRO A 90 -3.36 -13.78 8.68
N ASP A 91 -4.28 -14.42 7.94
CA ASP A 91 -4.03 -15.57 7.07
C ASP A 91 -4.93 -15.43 5.82
N VAL A 92 -4.33 -15.19 4.67
CA VAL A 92 -5.06 -15.01 3.40
C VAL A 92 -5.74 -16.29 2.92
N ASN A 93 -5.32 -17.48 3.41
CA ASN A 93 -5.96 -18.74 3.05
C ASN A 93 -7.34 -18.89 3.70
N GLN A 94 -7.63 -18.08 4.72
CA GLN A 94 -8.94 -18.00 5.38
C GLN A 94 -9.79 -16.85 4.85
N ASP A 95 -9.32 -16.12 3.84
CA ASP A 95 -9.98 -14.95 3.29
C ASP A 95 -10.40 -15.19 1.83
N GLU A 96 -11.71 -15.25 1.58
CA GLU A 96 -12.28 -15.54 0.26
C GLU A 96 -11.85 -14.54 -0.83
N ARG A 97 -11.50 -13.31 -0.43
CA ARG A 97 -10.98 -12.28 -1.32
C ARG A 97 -9.67 -12.73 -1.97
N PHE A 98 -8.82 -13.46 -1.23
CA PHE A 98 -7.43 -13.70 -1.59
C PHE A 98 -7.04 -15.16 -1.85
N ILE A 99 -7.84 -16.15 -1.41
CA ILE A 99 -7.48 -17.58 -1.49
C ILE A 99 -7.07 -18.11 -2.88
N GLY A 100 -7.52 -17.47 -3.96
CA GLY A 100 -7.16 -17.84 -5.34
C GLY A 100 -6.29 -16.80 -6.05
N ASN A 101 -5.72 -15.84 -5.31
CA ASN A 101 -4.92 -14.77 -5.87
C ASN A 101 -3.57 -15.34 -6.35
N PRO A 102 -3.09 -15.00 -7.56
CA PRO A 102 -1.78 -15.45 -8.05
C PRO A 102 -0.61 -15.18 -7.10
N LEU A 103 -0.66 -14.08 -6.34
CA LEU A 103 0.35 -13.71 -5.34
C LEU A 103 0.32 -14.58 -4.08
N VAL A 104 -0.75 -15.36 -3.88
CA VAL A 104 -0.95 -16.32 -2.79
C VAL A 104 -0.64 -17.74 -3.26
N THR A 105 -1.20 -18.12 -4.41
CA THR A 105 -1.07 -19.49 -4.95
C THR A 105 0.25 -19.73 -5.68
N GLY A 106 0.94 -18.68 -6.09
CA GLY A 106 2.27 -18.69 -6.69
C GLY A 106 3.21 -17.73 -5.96
N GLU A 107 4.44 -17.59 -6.44
CA GLU A 107 5.39 -16.64 -5.84
C GLU A 107 4.79 -15.22 -5.76
N PRO A 108 4.91 -14.52 -4.62
CA PRO A 108 5.79 -14.83 -3.49
C PRO A 108 5.15 -15.66 -2.34
N TYR A 109 4.02 -16.33 -2.60
CA TYR A 109 3.29 -17.16 -1.64
C TYR A 109 2.87 -16.36 -0.39
N ILE A 110 2.27 -15.19 -0.61
CA ILE A 110 1.81 -14.31 0.47
C ILE A 110 0.80 -15.06 1.33
N GLN A 111 0.98 -14.99 2.65
CA GLN A 111 0.06 -15.55 3.63
C GLN A 111 -0.44 -14.51 4.64
N PHE A 112 0.27 -13.40 4.81
CA PHE A 112 -0.13 -12.28 5.67
C PHE A 112 -0.11 -10.98 4.89
N TYR A 113 -1.08 -10.10 5.19
CA TYR A 113 -1.13 -8.74 4.69
C TYR A 113 -1.61 -7.78 5.78
N ALA A 114 -0.93 -6.65 5.94
CA ALA A 114 -1.46 -5.49 6.65
C ALA A 114 -1.25 -4.23 5.79
N GLY A 115 -2.32 -3.48 5.52
CA GLY A 115 -2.28 -2.30 4.67
C GLY A 115 -2.91 -1.10 5.34
N ALA A 116 -2.12 -0.05 5.53
CA ALA A 116 -2.56 1.22 6.08
C ALA A 116 -2.85 2.21 4.93
N PRO A 117 -4.12 2.60 4.70
CA PRO A 117 -4.51 3.47 3.58
C PRO A 117 -3.86 4.86 3.64
N LEU A 118 -3.29 5.32 2.53
CA LEU A 118 -2.67 6.64 2.41
C LEU A 118 -3.74 7.66 1.99
N LYS A 119 -4.41 8.26 2.99
CA LYS A 119 -5.46 9.25 2.78
C LYS A 119 -4.87 10.65 2.61
N LEU A 120 -5.09 11.28 1.47
CA LEU A 120 -4.68 12.66 1.23
C LEU A 120 -5.62 13.66 1.93
N PRO A 121 -5.20 14.92 2.13
CA PRO A 121 -6.03 15.97 2.76
C PRO A 121 -7.37 16.24 2.05
N ASN A 122 -7.44 15.96 0.75
CA ASN A 122 -8.68 16.05 -0.04
C ASN A 122 -9.66 14.88 0.21
N GLY A 123 -9.30 13.94 1.09
CA GLY A 123 -10.16 12.85 1.53
C GLY A 123 -10.05 11.56 0.70
N HIS A 124 -9.15 11.51 -0.29
CA HIS A 124 -9.00 10.35 -1.16
C HIS A 124 -7.86 9.41 -0.71
N ASN A 125 -8.16 8.11 -0.62
CA ASN A 125 -7.16 7.06 -0.40
C ASN A 125 -6.44 6.74 -1.70
N VAL A 126 -5.18 7.12 -1.84
CA VAL A 126 -4.44 6.97 -3.11
C VAL A 126 -3.58 5.70 -3.17
N GLY A 127 -3.41 5.03 -2.05
CA GLY A 127 -2.50 3.90 -1.92
C GLY A 127 -2.46 3.34 -0.50
N THR A 128 -1.41 2.60 -0.18
CA THR A 128 -1.15 2.06 1.16
C THR A 128 0.34 2.04 1.49
N LEU A 129 0.67 2.21 2.77
CA LEU A 129 1.88 1.59 3.33
C LEU A 129 1.48 0.18 3.80
N CYS A 130 2.10 -0.86 3.25
CA CYS A 130 1.70 -2.23 3.56
C CYS A 130 2.87 -3.17 3.87
N LEU A 131 2.55 -4.20 4.66
CA LEU A 131 3.42 -5.26 5.13
C LEU A 131 2.92 -6.59 4.57
N LEU A 132 3.83 -7.43 4.09
CA LEU A 132 3.50 -8.76 3.57
C LEU A 132 4.48 -9.80 4.11
N ASP A 133 3.97 -10.99 4.37
CA ASP A 133 4.79 -12.15 4.73
C ASP A 133 4.23 -13.43 4.09
N SER A 134 5.08 -14.44 3.93
CA SER A 134 4.75 -15.80 3.49
C SER A 134 4.31 -16.71 4.65
N LYS A 135 4.09 -16.14 5.83
CA LYS A 135 3.57 -16.82 7.03
C LYS A 135 2.42 -16.01 7.63
N PRO A 136 1.44 -16.65 8.28
CA PRO A 136 0.39 -15.92 8.98
C PRO A 136 0.95 -15.08 10.12
N ARG A 137 0.35 -13.91 10.37
CA ARG A 137 0.72 -13.02 11.49
C ARG A 137 -0.50 -12.30 12.05
N THR A 138 -0.37 -11.84 13.29
CA THR A 138 -1.33 -10.93 13.92
C THR A 138 -0.60 -9.66 14.32
N LEU A 139 -1.30 -8.53 14.27
CA LEU A 139 -0.81 -7.25 14.80
C LEU A 139 -1.59 -6.92 16.07
N ASP A 140 -0.89 -6.55 17.13
CA ASP A 140 -1.51 -6.06 18.35
C ASP A 140 -1.82 -4.54 18.26
N ALA A 141 -2.30 -3.96 19.35
CA ALA A 141 -2.65 -2.53 19.37
C ALA A 141 -1.44 -1.60 19.21
N ILE A 142 -0.25 -2.02 19.69
CA ILE A 142 0.99 -1.26 19.57
C ILE A 142 1.46 -1.33 18.13
N ASP A 143 1.46 -2.52 17.53
CA ASP A 143 1.80 -2.74 16.13
C ASP A 143 0.94 -1.86 15.20
N LEU A 144 -0.38 -1.84 15.42
CA LEU A 144 -1.30 -1.02 14.64
C LEU A 144 -1.04 0.48 14.82
N ALA A 145 -0.71 0.92 16.04
CA ALA A 145 -0.36 2.31 16.31
C ALA A 145 0.95 2.73 15.62
N ILE A 146 1.96 1.85 15.61
CA ILE A 146 3.23 2.07 14.89
C ILE A 146 2.96 2.16 13.39
N LEU A 147 2.23 1.19 12.81
CA LEU A 147 1.93 1.17 11.38
C LEU A 147 1.12 2.41 10.96
N GLY A 148 0.16 2.82 11.79
CA GLY A 148 -0.60 4.06 11.60
C GLY A 148 0.29 5.31 11.63
N SER A 149 1.25 5.37 12.54
CA SER A 149 2.21 6.49 12.62
C SER A 149 3.11 6.55 11.39
N LEU A 150 3.59 5.40 10.89
CA LEU A 150 4.39 5.34 9.66
C LEU A 150 3.57 5.72 8.42
N ARG A 151 2.29 5.32 8.37
CA ARG A 151 1.34 5.77 7.34
C ARG A 151 1.22 7.29 7.36
N ASP A 152 1.07 7.91 8.53
CA ASP A 152 0.90 9.36 8.64
C ASP A 152 2.16 10.11 8.16
N LEU A 153 3.35 9.63 8.52
CA LEU A 153 4.62 10.15 7.99
C LEU A 153 4.73 10.00 6.46
N ALA A 154 4.28 8.86 5.91
CA ALA A 154 4.26 8.66 4.46
C ALA A 154 3.32 9.67 3.78
N VAL A 155 2.14 9.92 4.34
CA VAL A 155 1.19 10.93 3.84
C VAL A 155 1.79 12.34 3.91
N GLU A 156 2.45 12.70 5.00
CA GLU A 156 3.12 14.00 5.12
C GLU A 156 4.15 14.21 4.00
N GLU A 157 4.97 13.19 3.69
CA GLU A 157 5.95 13.28 2.61
C GLU A 157 5.32 13.34 1.22
N LEU A 158 4.18 12.66 0.98
CA LEU A 158 3.41 12.80 -0.25
C LEU A 158 2.90 14.24 -0.44
N VAL A 159 2.33 14.82 0.61
CA VAL A 159 1.77 16.19 0.59
C VAL A 159 2.88 17.24 0.43
N ARG A 160 4.01 17.08 1.11
CA ARG A 160 5.17 17.98 0.94
C ARG A 160 5.68 17.98 -0.50
N ARG A 161 5.71 16.83 -1.14
CA ARG A 161 6.13 16.70 -2.54
C ARG A 161 5.19 17.45 -3.48
N GLU A 162 3.88 17.32 -3.31
CA GLU A 162 2.87 18.03 -4.11
C GLU A 162 3.05 19.56 -4.03
N GLN A 163 3.30 20.07 -2.82
CA GLN A 163 3.55 21.50 -2.59
C GLN A 163 4.86 21.97 -3.24
N GLY A 164 5.92 21.17 -3.17
CA GLY A 164 7.20 21.47 -3.82
C GLY A 164 7.15 21.43 -5.34
N ALA A 165 6.32 20.58 -5.93
CA ALA A 165 6.08 20.52 -7.38
C ALA A 165 5.17 21.66 -7.89
N SER A 166 4.40 22.28 -6.99
CA SER A 166 3.48 23.38 -7.30
C SER A 166 4.12 24.78 -7.11
N ALA A 167 5.40 24.86 -6.76
CA ALA A 167 6.14 26.12 -6.66
C ALA A 167 6.67 26.55 -8.05
N PRO A 168 6.51 27.83 -8.44
CA PRO A 168 6.88 28.36 -9.77
C PRO A 168 8.39 28.45 -10.02
#